data_AF-A0A5N5SJE6-F1
#
_entry.id   AF-A0A5N5SJE6-F1
#
_cell.length_a   1.000
_cell.length_b   1.000
_cell.length_c   1.000
_cell.angle_alpha   90.00
_cell.angle_beta   90.00
_cell.angle_gamma   90.00
#
_symmetry.space_group_name_H-M   'P 1'
#
loop_
_entity.id
_entity.type
_entity.pdbx_description
1 polymer ?
#
loop_
_entity_poly.entity_id
_entity_poly.type
_entity_poly.pdbx_seq_one_letter_code
_entity_poly.pdbx_strand_id
1 'polypeptide(L)'
;MNFNIWTLETECINGLTEEGEVLLFFLQKRNADEPLYDQKKISKIYNKFQEQAGNFTCVFKRLKIFNDGFDVDVSHIMSLYSTLNLDIELLTDVTEGVMDCIKFATCKPLNKMTLTPPIVQRAMTFLKCEAKQRVASCVKNDVRKMQHKFDLDALGKVEAGNEADMGDKMMAIMQG
;
A
#
# COMPACT_ATOMS: atom_id res chain seq x y z
N MET A 1 20.51 43.07 -14.45
CA MET A 1 20.80 41.71 -14.95
C MET A 1 19.57 40.86 -14.70
N ASN A 2 18.85 40.57 -15.78
CA ASN A 2 17.62 39.77 -15.81
C ASN A 2 17.97 38.30 -15.66
N PHE A 3 17.34 37.61 -14.72
CA PHE A 3 17.26 36.15 -14.73
C PHE A 3 15.92 35.77 -15.37
N ASN A 4 16.01 35.40 -16.65
CA ASN A 4 14.99 34.64 -17.36
C ASN A 4 14.95 33.22 -16.76
N ILE A 5 13.80 32.80 -16.21
CA ILE A 5 13.45 31.40 -16.14
C ILE A 5 12.14 31.23 -16.89
N TRP A 6 12.24 30.41 -17.91
CA TRP A 6 11.28 30.14 -18.96
C TRP A 6 9.99 29.53 -18.42
N THR A 7 8.88 30.10 -18.88
CA THR A 7 7.65 29.44 -19.33
C THR A 7 7.56 27.92 -19.07
N LEU A 8 6.72 27.53 -18.11
CA LEU A 8 6.03 26.25 -18.18
C LEU A 8 4.88 26.41 -19.17
N GLU A 9 5.19 26.03 -20.40
CA GLU A 9 4.27 25.90 -21.51
C GLU A 9 3.10 24.99 -21.14
N THR A 10 1.95 25.45 -21.57
CA THR A 10 0.64 24.84 -21.51
C THR A 10 0.56 23.84 -22.64
N GLU A 11 0.85 22.57 -22.38
CA GLU A 11 0.57 21.49 -23.33
C GLU A 11 -0.10 20.32 -22.62
N CYS A 12 -1.40 20.49 -22.37
CA CYS A 12 -2.36 19.41 -22.35
C CYS A 12 -3.66 19.98 -22.90
N ILE A 13 -3.83 19.90 -24.23
CA ILE A 13 -5.06 19.51 -24.96
C ILE A 13 -4.64 19.47 -26.44
N ASN A 14 -4.18 18.31 -26.90
CA ASN A 14 -4.26 17.96 -28.31
C ASN A 14 -5.64 17.32 -28.51
N GLY A 15 -6.54 18.11 -29.09
CA GLY A 15 -7.89 17.70 -29.48
C GLY A 15 -8.33 18.54 -30.67
N LEU A 16 -7.74 18.26 -31.83
CA LEU A 16 -8.21 18.75 -33.12
C LEU A 16 -9.53 18.06 -33.45
N THR A 17 -10.62 18.82 -33.48
CA THR A 17 -11.69 18.61 -34.45
C THR A 17 -12.10 19.97 -34.98
N GLU A 18 -11.92 20.11 -36.29
CA GLU A 18 -12.40 21.21 -37.11
C GLU A 18 -13.91 21.34 -36.97
N GLU A 19 -14.37 22.51 -36.55
CA GLU A 19 -15.50 23.29 -37.07
C GLU A 19 -15.98 24.26 -35.99
N GLY A 20 -16.08 25.53 -36.39
CA GLY A 20 -16.08 26.65 -35.47
C GLY A 20 -17.36 26.80 -34.66
N GLU A 21 -17.20 26.96 -33.36
CA GLU A 21 -18.06 27.79 -32.52
C GLU A 21 -17.20 28.55 -31.51
N VAL A 22 -17.39 29.87 -31.47
CA VAL A 22 -16.68 30.81 -30.59
C VAL A 22 -17.15 30.59 -29.15
N LEU A 23 -16.46 29.71 -28.43
CA LEU A 23 -16.54 29.68 -26.97
C LEU A 23 -15.60 30.75 -26.42
N LEU A 24 -16.16 31.96 -26.25
CA LEU A 24 -15.61 33.02 -25.41
C LEU A 24 -15.52 32.49 -23.96
N PHE A 25 -14.46 31.75 -23.67
CA PHE A 25 -14.06 31.48 -22.30
C PHE A 25 -13.61 32.80 -21.68
N PHE A 26 -14.41 33.32 -20.75
CA PHE A 26 -14.00 34.38 -19.83
C PHE A 26 -12.81 33.88 -19.00
N LEU A 27 -11.59 34.01 -19.54
CA LEU A 27 -10.36 33.90 -18.74
C LEU A 27 -10.26 35.16 -17.90
N GLN A 28 -10.95 35.14 -16.75
CA GLN A 28 -10.76 36.12 -15.69
C GLN A 28 -9.29 36.03 -15.23
N LYS A 29 -8.47 37.02 -15.60
CA LYS A 29 -7.09 37.14 -15.13
C LYS A 29 -7.11 37.22 -13.61
N ARG A 30 -6.74 36.12 -12.94
CA ARG A 30 -6.49 36.12 -11.50
C ARG A 30 -5.30 37.03 -11.20
N ASN A 31 -5.42 37.84 -10.15
CA ASN A 31 -4.26 38.53 -9.59
C ASN A 31 -3.26 37.48 -9.08
N ALA A 32 -1.99 37.61 -9.46
CA ALA A 32 -0.92 36.70 -9.04
C ALA A 32 -0.75 36.68 -7.51
N ASP A 33 -1.18 37.75 -6.83
CA ASP A 33 -1.09 37.91 -5.37
C ASP A 33 -2.28 37.35 -4.60
N GLU A 34 -3.36 36.92 -5.26
CA GLU A 34 -4.49 36.29 -4.57
C GLU A 34 -4.22 34.80 -4.30
N PRO A 35 -4.33 34.35 -3.04
CA PRO A 35 -4.07 32.95 -2.70
C PRO A 35 -5.01 32.02 -3.47
N LEU A 36 -4.46 30.89 -3.94
CA LEU A 36 -5.22 29.90 -4.72
C LEU A 36 -6.41 29.31 -3.94
N TYR A 37 -6.24 29.20 -2.62
CA TYR A 37 -7.24 28.76 -1.67
C TYR A 37 -7.33 29.74 -0.50
N ASP A 38 -8.55 30.08 -0.08
CA ASP A 38 -8.74 30.90 1.10
C ASP A 38 -8.41 30.12 2.38
N GLN A 39 -8.09 30.86 3.46
CA GLN A 39 -7.74 30.28 4.75
C GLN A 39 -8.86 29.37 5.29
N LYS A 40 -10.13 29.71 5.04
CA LYS A 40 -11.29 28.94 5.47
C LYS A 40 -11.34 27.56 4.81
N LYS A 41 -11.08 27.48 3.50
CA LYS A 41 -11.05 26.21 2.76
C LYS A 41 -9.86 25.35 3.17
N ILE A 42 -8.69 25.94 3.40
CA ILE A 42 -7.53 25.22 3.94
C ILE A 42 -7.83 24.65 5.33
N SER A 43 -8.40 25.47 6.24
CA SER A 43 -8.79 25.02 7.58
C SER A 43 -9.82 23.89 7.56
N LYS A 44 -10.83 23.98 6.68
CA LYS A 44 -11.85 22.93 6.53
C LYS A 44 -11.27 21.60 6.05
N ILE A 45 -10.32 21.65 5.11
CA ILE A 45 -9.61 20.46 4.61
C ILE A 45 -8.77 19.85 5.73
N TYR A 46 -8.01 20.68 6.45
CA TYR A 46 -7.16 20.25 7.57
C TYR A 46 -7.96 19.59 8.69
N ASN A 47 -9.10 20.18 9.09
CA ASN A 47 -9.93 19.65 10.18
C ASN A 47 -10.58 18.31 9.81
N LYS A 48 -11.16 18.19 8.61
CA LYS A 48 -11.70 16.90 8.11
C LYS A 48 -10.63 15.81 8.12
N PHE A 49 -9.42 16.20 7.78
CA PHE A 49 -8.30 15.29 7.70
C PHE A 49 -7.79 14.86 9.09
N GLN A 50 -7.75 15.77 10.07
CA GLN A 50 -7.49 15.41 11.47
C GLN A 50 -8.57 14.47 12.02
N GLU A 51 -9.84 14.72 11.72
CA GLU A 51 -10.96 13.85 12.13
C GLU A 51 -10.81 12.43 11.56
N GLN A 52 -10.46 12.31 10.26
CA GLN A 52 -10.21 11.02 9.63
C GLN A 52 -9.01 10.29 10.25
N ALA A 53 -7.93 11.00 10.54
CA ALA A 53 -6.77 10.44 11.23
C ALA A 53 -7.14 9.97 12.65
N GLY A 54 -7.94 10.73 13.39
CA GLY A 54 -8.44 10.37 14.71
C GLY A 54 -9.30 9.11 14.70
N ASN A 55 -10.21 8.99 13.74
CA ASN A 55 -11.04 7.78 13.58
C ASN A 55 -10.21 6.55 13.20
N PHE A 56 -9.30 6.71 12.24
CA PHE A 56 -8.41 5.64 11.81
C PHE A 56 -7.55 5.12 12.98
N THR A 57 -6.92 6.03 13.71
CA THR A 57 -6.09 5.68 14.87
C THR A 57 -6.88 5.02 16.00
N CYS A 58 -8.13 5.44 16.25
CA CYS A 58 -9.00 4.84 17.26
C CYS A 58 -9.35 3.37 16.97
N VAL A 59 -9.76 3.05 15.73
CA VAL A 59 -10.12 1.68 15.33
C VAL A 59 -8.92 0.75 15.50
N PHE A 60 -7.76 1.17 15.03
CA PHE A 60 -6.55 0.35 15.04
C PHE A 60 -5.95 0.15 16.44
N LYS A 61 -6.10 1.13 17.34
CA LYS A 61 -5.80 0.97 18.77
C LYS A 61 -6.74 -0.03 19.44
N ARG A 62 -8.05 0.01 19.13
CA ARG A 62 -9.02 -0.97 19.65
C ARG A 62 -8.73 -2.40 19.20
N LEU A 63 -8.29 -2.56 17.96
CA LEU A 63 -7.87 -3.86 17.41
C LEU A 63 -6.49 -4.30 17.92
N LYS A 64 -5.81 -3.49 18.75
CA LYS A 64 -4.45 -3.73 19.26
C LYS A 64 -3.45 -4.14 18.18
N ILE A 65 -3.66 -3.65 16.96
CA ILE A 65 -2.70 -3.83 15.86
C ILE A 65 -1.51 -2.88 16.08
N PHE A 66 -1.77 -1.72 16.70
CA PHE A 66 -0.76 -0.74 17.05
C PHE A 66 -0.86 -0.36 18.53
N ASN A 67 0.29 -0.14 19.15
CA ASN A 67 0.40 0.35 20.52
C ASN A 67 0.17 1.87 20.59
N ASP A 68 0.28 2.47 21.79
CA ASP A 68 0.09 3.91 21.97
C ASP A 68 1.15 4.78 21.29
N GLY A 69 2.35 4.22 21.05
CA GLY A 69 3.40 4.81 20.22
C GLY A 69 3.18 4.64 18.73
N PHE A 70 2.10 3.94 18.34
CA PHE A 70 1.74 3.58 16.97
C PHE A 70 2.75 2.70 16.25
N ASP A 71 3.51 1.93 17.02
CA ASP A 71 4.27 0.81 16.51
C ASP A 71 3.38 -0.43 16.48
N VAL A 72 3.67 -1.34 15.55
CA VAL A 72 2.93 -2.59 15.42
C VAL A 72 3.11 -3.43 16.68
N ASP A 73 2.01 -3.88 17.30
CA ASP A 73 2.07 -4.79 18.45
C ASP A 73 2.32 -6.22 17.97
N VAL A 74 3.60 -6.52 17.76
CA VAL A 74 4.08 -7.81 17.26
C VAL A 74 3.61 -8.95 18.16
N SER A 75 3.64 -8.75 19.48
CA SER A 75 3.28 -9.79 20.44
C SER A 75 1.80 -10.18 20.33
N HIS A 76 0.92 -9.18 20.20
CA HIS A 76 -0.50 -9.41 20.05
C HIS A 76 -0.83 -10.07 18.71
N ILE A 77 -0.22 -9.59 17.62
CA ILE A 77 -0.45 -10.15 16.27
C ILE A 77 0.02 -11.60 16.19
N MET A 78 1.20 -11.93 16.73
CA MET A 78 1.69 -13.31 16.74
C MET A 78 0.82 -14.21 17.62
N SER A 79 0.32 -13.69 18.75
CA SER A 79 -0.64 -14.41 19.58
C SER A 79 -1.94 -14.70 18.81
N LEU A 80 -2.48 -13.73 18.07
CA LEU A 80 -3.66 -13.95 17.23
C LEU A 80 -3.44 -15.10 16.24
N TYR A 81 -2.30 -15.11 15.53
CA TYR A 81 -1.97 -16.20 14.61
C TYR A 81 -1.82 -17.56 15.31
N SER A 82 -1.21 -17.60 16.49
CA SER A 82 -1.04 -18.85 17.26
C SER A 82 -2.36 -19.44 17.77
N THR A 83 -3.42 -18.64 17.86
CA THR A 83 -4.77 -19.12 18.23
C THR A 83 -5.55 -19.69 17.06
N LEU A 84 -5.08 -19.46 15.83
CA LEU A 84 -5.65 -20.09 14.65
C LEU A 84 -5.13 -21.53 14.57
N ASN A 85 -6.04 -22.49 14.44
CA ASN A 85 -5.69 -23.90 14.27
C ASN A 85 -5.22 -24.18 12.82
N LEU A 86 -4.08 -23.61 12.45
CA LEU A 86 -3.48 -23.73 11.12
C LEU A 86 -2.50 -24.90 11.08
N ASP A 87 -2.27 -25.40 9.87
CA ASP A 87 -1.14 -26.29 9.60
C ASP A 87 0.18 -25.60 9.96
N ILE A 88 1.17 -26.37 10.44
CA ILE A 88 2.44 -25.83 10.96
C ILE A 88 3.20 -25.06 9.87
N GLU A 89 3.18 -25.55 8.63
CA GLU A 89 3.85 -24.87 7.52
C GLU A 89 3.15 -23.56 7.17
N LEU A 90 1.82 -23.56 7.12
CA LEU A 90 1.03 -22.36 6.88
C LEU A 90 1.22 -21.32 8.00
N LEU A 91 1.26 -21.76 9.25
CA LEU A 91 1.52 -20.88 10.39
C LEU A 91 2.91 -20.24 10.27
N THR A 92 3.91 -21.02 9.87
CA THR A 92 5.28 -20.54 9.62
C THR A 92 5.30 -19.50 8.50
N ASP A 93 4.77 -19.84 7.31
CA ASP A 93 4.76 -18.93 6.16
C ASP A 93 4.03 -17.61 6.47
N VAL A 94 2.90 -17.66 7.19
CA VAL A 94 2.14 -16.45 7.57
C VAL A 94 2.91 -15.61 8.58
N THR A 95 3.47 -16.23 9.62
CA THR A 95 4.17 -15.48 10.68
C THR A 95 5.46 -14.84 10.17
N GLU A 96 6.22 -15.53 9.32
CA GLU A 96 7.39 -14.97 8.64
C GLU A 96 7.02 -13.80 7.73
N GLY A 97 5.98 -13.96 6.90
CA GLY A 97 5.48 -12.88 6.04
C GLY A 97 5.02 -11.66 6.83
N VAL A 98 4.33 -11.85 7.96
CA VAL A 98 3.93 -10.76 8.87
C VAL A 98 5.13 -10.05 9.46
N MET A 99 6.17 -10.79 9.88
CA MET A 99 7.42 -10.21 10.41
C MET A 99 8.12 -9.34 9.37
N ASP A 100 8.15 -9.77 8.11
CA ASP A 100 8.74 -8.96 7.04
C ASP A 100 7.91 -7.72 6.74
N CYS A 101 6.59 -7.79 6.87
CA CYS A 101 5.73 -6.61 6.77
C CYS A 101 5.95 -5.60 7.88
N ILE A 102 6.24 -6.04 9.11
CA ILE A 102 6.62 -5.15 10.22
C ILE A 102 7.92 -4.42 9.89
N LYS A 103 8.95 -5.15 9.44
CA LYS A 103 10.23 -4.55 9.02
C LYS A 103 10.01 -3.56 7.88
N PHE A 104 9.24 -3.95 6.86
CA PHE A 104 8.97 -3.11 5.69
C PHE A 104 8.24 -1.81 6.07
N ALA A 105 7.20 -1.89 6.90
CA ALA A 105 6.45 -0.72 7.35
C ALA A 105 7.31 0.24 8.19
N THR A 106 8.30 -0.29 8.91
CA THR A 106 9.23 0.50 9.73
C THR A 106 10.32 1.18 8.88
N CYS A 107 10.87 0.47 7.88
CA CYS A 107 11.95 0.96 7.04
C CYS A 107 11.48 1.90 5.91
N LYS A 108 10.21 1.83 5.50
CA LYS A 108 9.72 2.62 4.37
C LYS A 108 9.75 4.12 4.70
N PRO A 109 10.42 4.96 3.88
CA PRO A 109 10.44 6.39 4.10
C PRO A 109 9.03 6.98 3.97
N LEU A 110 8.70 7.88 4.89
CA LEU A 110 7.41 8.54 4.95
C LEU A 110 7.31 9.59 3.85
N ASN A 111 6.21 9.58 3.11
CA ASN A 111 5.98 10.59 2.08
C ASN A 111 5.51 11.89 2.74
N LYS A 112 6.42 12.85 2.83
CA LYS A 112 6.19 14.18 3.40
C LYS A 112 5.29 15.08 2.54
N MET A 113 5.05 14.71 1.28
CA MET A 113 4.19 15.48 0.35
C MET A 113 2.72 15.08 0.42
N THR A 114 2.39 14.04 1.19
CA THR A 114 0.98 13.63 1.38
C THR A 114 0.39 14.30 2.61
N LEU A 115 -0.91 14.61 2.55
CA LEU A 115 -1.64 15.07 3.72
C LEU A 115 -1.63 13.99 4.82
N THR A 116 -1.71 12.69 4.44
CA THR A 116 -1.73 11.50 5.31
C THR A 116 -0.69 11.58 6.44
N PRO A 117 -1.04 11.49 7.73
CA PRO A 117 -0.05 11.65 8.78
C PRO A 117 0.90 10.43 8.71
N PRO A 118 2.19 10.61 9.03
CA PRO A 118 3.18 9.54 9.04
C PRO A 118 2.72 8.21 9.63
N ILE A 119 1.96 8.32 10.69
CA ILE A 119 1.45 7.22 11.50
C ILE A 119 0.43 6.36 10.74
N VAL A 120 -0.46 7.02 10.00
CA VAL A 120 -1.44 6.37 9.13
C VAL A 120 -0.73 5.78 7.92
N GLN A 121 0.32 6.44 7.41
CA GLN A 121 1.12 5.91 6.31
C GLN A 121 1.82 4.59 6.70
N ARG A 122 2.43 4.52 7.89
CA ARG A 122 3.04 3.27 8.41
C ARG A 122 1.99 2.19 8.58
N ALA A 123 0.87 2.53 9.22
CA ALA A 123 -0.21 1.58 9.45
C ALA A 123 -0.77 1.00 8.14
N MET A 124 -1.08 1.87 7.17
CA MET A 124 -1.54 1.43 5.85
C MET A 124 -0.48 0.61 5.10
N THR A 125 0.80 0.92 5.28
CA THR A 125 1.89 0.15 4.67
C THR A 125 1.95 -1.26 5.26
N PHE A 126 1.89 -1.39 6.59
CA PHE A 126 1.83 -2.68 7.27
C PHE A 126 0.62 -3.49 6.83
N LEU A 127 -0.60 -2.93 6.90
CA LEU A 127 -1.84 -3.64 6.58
C LEU A 127 -1.89 -4.12 5.13
N LYS A 128 -1.41 -3.30 4.18
CA LYS A 128 -1.33 -3.70 2.77
C LYS A 128 -0.34 -4.83 2.55
N CYS A 129 0.80 -4.79 3.24
CA CYS A 129 1.79 -5.86 3.15
C CYS A 129 1.24 -7.15 3.79
N GLU A 130 0.69 -7.06 5.00
CA GLU A 130 0.16 -8.20 5.75
C GLU A 130 -0.94 -8.91 4.96
N ALA A 131 -1.88 -8.16 4.38
CA ALA A 131 -2.93 -8.74 3.57
C ALA A 131 -2.39 -9.49 2.35
N LYS A 132 -1.34 -8.97 1.69
CA LYS A 132 -0.68 -9.63 0.56
C LYS A 132 0.02 -10.91 1.01
N GLN A 133 0.79 -10.85 2.09
CA GLN A 133 1.51 -12.01 2.61
C GLN A 133 0.56 -13.11 3.05
N ARG A 134 -0.52 -12.76 3.77
CA ARG A 134 -1.55 -13.73 4.16
C ARG A 134 -2.13 -14.47 2.96
N VAL A 135 -2.48 -13.75 1.88
CA VAL A 135 -2.97 -14.39 0.64
C VAL A 135 -1.88 -15.26 0.01
N ALA A 136 -0.65 -14.77 -0.08
CA ALA A 136 0.47 -15.53 -0.65
C ALA A 136 0.74 -16.84 0.12
N SER A 137 0.74 -16.81 1.45
CA SER A 137 0.91 -17.99 2.29
C SER A 137 -0.23 -19.00 2.10
N CYS A 138 -1.49 -18.53 2.00
CA CYS A 138 -2.62 -19.39 1.71
C CYS A 138 -2.51 -20.04 0.34
N VAL A 139 -2.17 -19.28 -0.71
CA VAL A 139 -1.97 -19.82 -2.06
C VAL A 139 -0.82 -20.83 -2.07
N LYS A 140 0.30 -20.52 -1.40
CA LYS A 140 1.44 -21.44 -1.28
C LYS A 140 1.04 -22.77 -0.65
N ASN A 141 0.30 -22.73 0.46
CA ASN A 141 -0.22 -23.91 1.14
C ASN A 141 -1.21 -24.70 0.26
N ASP A 142 -2.09 -24.02 -0.47
CA ASP A 142 -3.03 -24.65 -1.40
C ASP A 142 -2.30 -25.33 -2.56
N VAL A 143 -1.24 -24.70 -3.08
CA VAL A 143 -0.37 -25.27 -4.10
C VAL A 143 0.32 -26.53 -3.60
N ARG A 144 0.91 -26.52 -2.38
CA ARG A 144 1.52 -27.72 -1.78
C ARG A 144 0.53 -28.89 -1.70
N LYS A 145 -0.72 -28.62 -1.30
CA LYS A 145 -1.77 -29.65 -1.20
C LYS A 145 -2.24 -30.15 -2.57
N MET A 146 -2.20 -29.28 -3.58
CA MET A 146 -2.66 -29.58 -4.94
C MET A 146 -1.54 -29.91 -5.92
N GLN A 147 -0.30 -30.09 -5.46
CA GLN A 147 0.88 -30.31 -6.31
C GLN A 147 0.68 -31.43 -7.34
N HIS A 148 -0.02 -32.51 -6.96
CA HIS A 148 -0.36 -33.64 -7.82
C HIS A 148 -1.30 -33.31 -9.00
N LYS A 149 -1.92 -32.14 -9.01
CA LYS A 149 -2.81 -31.67 -10.09
C LYS A 149 -2.09 -30.82 -11.13
N PHE A 150 -0.82 -30.49 -10.90
CA PHE A 150 -0.03 -29.67 -11.80
C PHE A 150 0.96 -30.54 -12.56
N ASP A 151 1.18 -30.20 -13.83
CA ASP A 151 2.29 -30.75 -14.61
C ASP A 151 3.56 -29.95 -14.25
N LEU A 152 4.41 -30.57 -13.44
CA LEU A 152 5.58 -29.93 -12.85
C LEU A 152 6.88 -30.30 -13.56
N ASP A 153 6.79 -31.03 -14.67
CA ASP A 153 7.96 -31.45 -15.46
C ASP A 153 8.75 -30.23 -15.97
N ALA A 154 8.08 -29.09 -16.18
CA ALA A 154 8.68 -27.82 -16.57
C ALA A 154 9.52 -27.15 -15.45
N LEU A 155 9.36 -27.54 -14.18
CA LEU A 155 10.11 -26.96 -13.05
C LEU A 155 11.46 -27.66 -12.78
N GLY A 156 11.78 -28.70 -13.57
CA GLY A 156 12.94 -29.56 -13.37
C GLY A 156 12.74 -30.56 -12.23
N LYS A 157 13.63 -31.56 -12.12
CA LYS A 157 13.56 -32.57 -11.06
C LYS A 157 13.77 -31.90 -9.70
N VAL A 158 12.70 -31.77 -8.93
CA VAL A 158 12.78 -31.51 -7.49
C VAL A 158 13.33 -32.78 -6.84
N GLU A 159 14.45 -32.68 -6.13
CA GLU A 159 14.99 -33.83 -5.40
C GLU A 159 13.95 -34.31 -4.38
N ALA A 160 13.71 -35.62 -4.34
CA ALA A 160 12.71 -36.22 -3.47
C ALA A 160 13.01 -35.89 -2.00
N GLY A 161 12.15 -35.09 -1.37
CA GLY A 161 12.28 -34.67 0.03
C GLY A 161 12.13 -33.18 0.30
N ASN A 162 11.87 -32.33 -0.71
CA ASN A 162 11.81 -30.87 -0.53
C ASN A 162 10.49 -30.24 -1.02
N GLU A 163 9.35 -30.68 -0.47
CA GLU A 163 8.00 -30.16 -0.82
C GLU A 163 7.86 -28.65 -0.57
N ALA A 164 8.64 -28.08 0.35
CA ALA A 164 8.71 -26.64 0.60
C ALA A 164 9.27 -25.87 -0.62
N ASP A 165 10.29 -26.39 -1.30
CA ASP A 165 10.95 -25.78 -2.46
C ASP A 165 10.01 -25.68 -3.69
N MET A 166 9.09 -26.63 -3.83
CA MET A 166 8.12 -26.64 -4.93
C MET A 166 7.05 -25.56 -4.78
N GLY A 167 6.55 -25.35 -3.56
CA GLY A 167 5.62 -24.25 -3.26
C GLY A 167 6.22 -22.88 -3.53
N ASP A 168 7.49 -22.68 -3.18
CA ASP A 168 8.21 -21.43 -3.44
C ASP A 168 8.43 -21.17 -4.94
N LYS A 169 8.82 -22.21 -5.71
CA LYS A 169 9.00 -22.10 -7.17
C LYS A 169 7.70 -21.77 -7.90
N MET A 170 6.58 -22.39 -7.51
CA MET A 170 5.28 -22.09 -8.12
C MET A 170 4.78 -20.69 -7.76
N MET A 171 4.99 -20.25 -6.51
CA MET A 171 4.67 -18.87 -6.12
C MET A 171 5.51 -17.84 -6.90
N ALA A 172 6.79 -18.12 -7.15
CA ALA A 172 7.65 -17.25 -7.94
C ALA A 172 7.13 -17.09 -9.39
N ILE A 173 6.57 -18.14 -9.98
CA ILE A 173 5.97 -18.09 -11.32
C ILE A 173 4.65 -17.32 -11.32
N MET A 174 3.79 -17.53 -10.32
CA MET A 174 2.50 -16.82 -10.21
C MET A 174 2.67 -15.32 -9.91
N GLN A 175 3.82 -14.92 -9.36
CA GLN A 175 4.16 -13.52 -9.04
C GLN A 175 4.98 -12.82 -10.14
N GLY A 176 5.31 -13.55 -11.23
CA GLY A 176 6.03 -13.02 -12.40
C GLY A 176 5.19 -12.09 -13.26
#